data_AF-A0AAE9YN85-F1
#
_entry.id   AF-A0AAE9YN85-F1
#
_cell.length_a   1.000
_cell.length_b   1.000
_cell.length_c   1.000
_cell.angle_alpha   90.00
_cell.angle_beta   90.00
_cell.angle_gamma   90.00
#
_symmetry.space_group_name_H-M   'P 1'
#
loop_
_entity.id
_entity.type
_entity.pdbx_description
1 polymer ?
#
loop_
_entity_poly.entity_id
_entity_poly.type
_entity_poly.pdbx_seq_one_letter_code
_entity_poly.pdbx_strand_id
1 'polypeptide(L)'
;MLRSNPSKPSKGFTLIEFVIVIILLGIMAAGIGGFVSLSTQTFVNVSERDELLASARFAIERLNREVGNAVPNSVRIKTDSDTNQQCLEFMPVKASTSYTSIPVLGSAGLTMQVVPFKGEDGNFFNCPLCFYAITVYPLDSSEIYIDVNNSPLPTSGQTVGINAFTTPSPADTSLWTLPLKGNDPPLFTFTRTSPTRRAYVFDDPVAYCVDNNRLLRYKGHGVSQNQSLVPPTPSVLMAENIVDIDAGDLPFTLQAPTLQRNALVQVKLTFERDDEQIVFDHAIHLKNVR
;
A
#
# COMPACT_ATOMS: atom_id res chain seq x y z
N MET A 1 -62.15 11.01 -74.15
CA MET A 1 -62.41 9.69 -73.52
C MET A 1 -61.49 9.56 -72.31
N LEU A 2 -61.99 9.81 -71.10
CA LEU A 2 -61.23 9.68 -69.85
C LEU A 2 -61.48 8.29 -69.25
N ARG A 3 -60.43 7.48 -69.13
CA ARG A 3 -60.44 6.14 -68.54
C ARG A 3 -60.54 6.27 -67.01
N SER A 4 -61.65 5.82 -66.41
CA SER A 4 -61.77 5.71 -64.96
C SER A 4 -60.93 4.53 -64.46
N ASN A 5 -60.00 4.79 -63.54
CA ASN A 5 -59.23 3.73 -62.88
C ASN A 5 -60.14 2.99 -61.88
N PRO A 6 -60.19 1.65 -61.85
CA PRO A 6 -61.01 0.92 -60.88
C PRO A 6 -60.48 1.16 -59.46
N SER A 7 -61.36 1.57 -58.54
CA SER A 7 -61.04 1.65 -57.11
C SER A 7 -60.77 0.24 -56.57
N LYS A 8 -59.60 0.03 -55.98
CA LYS A 8 -59.31 -1.21 -55.25
C LYS A 8 -60.26 -1.30 -54.04
N PRO A 9 -60.96 -2.42 -53.82
CA PRO A 9 -61.75 -2.60 -52.61
C PRO A 9 -60.81 -2.56 -51.39
N SER A 10 -61.16 -1.74 -50.39
CA SER A 10 -60.49 -1.78 -49.09
C SER A 10 -60.79 -3.12 -48.43
N LYS A 11 -59.76 -3.96 -48.28
CA LYS A 11 -59.87 -5.17 -47.47
C LYS A 11 -59.97 -4.74 -46.01
N GLY A 12 -61.14 -4.90 -45.41
CA GLY A 12 -61.34 -4.73 -43.97
C GLY A 12 -60.72 -5.89 -43.20
N PHE A 13 -60.11 -5.60 -42.05
CA PHE A 13 -59.61 -6.61 -41.12
C PHE A 13 -60.77 -7.34 -40.44
N THR A 14 -60.61 -8.65 -40.22
CA THR A 14 -61.61 -9.44 -39.48
C THR A 14 -61.39 -9.30 -37.97
N LEU A 15 -62.46 -9.40 -37.18
CA LEU A 15 -62.36 -9.31 -35.72
C LEU A 15 -61.44 -10.41 -35.15
N ILE A 16 -61.42 -11.59 -35.77
CA ILE A 16 -60.54 -12.69 -35.37
C ILE A 16 -59.05 -12.38 -35.63
N GLU A 17 -58.74 -11.65 -36.70
CA GLU A 17 -57.37 -11.21 -37.00
C GLU A 17 -56.88 -10.20 -35.96
N PHE A 18 -57.75 -9.29 -35.51
CA PHE A 18 -57.42 -8.35 -34.44
C PHE A 18 -57.19 -9.07 -33.09
N VAL A 19 -58.01 -10.07 -32.76
CA VAL A 19 -57.87 -10.88 -31.53
C VAL A 19 -56.55 -11.67 -31.54
N ILE A 20 -56.17 -12.27 -32.67
CA ILE A 20 -54.91 -13.01 -32.78
C ILE A 20 -53.72 -12.07 -32.60
N VAL A 21 -53.76 -10.86 -33.20
CA VAL A 21 -52.68 -9.88 -33.09
C VAL A 21 -52.48 -9.42 -31.64
N ILE A 22 -53.55 -9.09 -30.90
CA ILE A 22 -53.39 -8.66 -29.49
C ILE A 22 -52.82 -9.77 -28.61
N ILE A 23 -53.20 -11.03 -28.85
CA ILE A 23 -52.67 -12.18 -28.10
C ILE A 23 -51.18 -12.37 -28.41
N LEU A 24 -50.80 -12.34 -29.69
CA LEU A 24 -49.40 -12.48 -30.11
C LEU A 24 -48.53 -11.34 -29.55
N LEU A 25 -49.02 -10.10 -29.60
CA LEU A 25 -48.32 -8.95 -29.02
C LEU A 25 -48.16 -9.09 -27.51
N GLY A 26 -49.17 -9.59 -26.79
CA GLY A 26 -49.08 -9.84 -25.35
C GLY A 26 -48.00 -10.87 -25.00
N ILE A 27 -47.95 -11.99 -25.71
CA ILE A 27 -46.93 -13.04 -25.49
C ILE A 27 -45.53 -12.52 -25.82
N MET A 28 -45.37 -11.80 -26.94
CA MET A 28 -44.09 -11.21 -27.32
C MET A 28 -43.60 -10.17 -26.32
N ALA A 29 -44.49 -9.27 -25.88
CA ALA A 29 -44.16 -8.25 -24.89
C ALA A 29 -43.71 -8.87 -23.56
N ALA A 30 -44.37 -9.93 -23.10
CA ALA A 30 -43.97 -10.66 -21.91
C ALA A 30 -42.59 -11.32 -22.07
N GLY A 31 -42.33 -11.97 -23.21
CA GLY A 31 -41.04 -12.61 -23.49
C GLY A 31 -39.89 -11.60 -23.57
N ILE A 32 -40.07 -10.49 -24.28
CA ILE A 32 -39.06 -9.43 -24.42
C ILE A 32 -38.82 -8.75 -23.07
N GLY A 33 -39.88 -8.46 -22.29
CA GLY A 33 -39.77 -7.86 -20.97
C GLY A 33 -38.94 -8.70 -20.00
N GLY A 34 -39.18 -10.02 -19.97
CA GLY A 34 -38.40 -10.95 -19.18
C GLY A 34 -36.92 -11.00 -19.61
N PHE A 35 -36.67 -11.07 -20.91
CA PHE A 35 -35.31 -11.10 -21.46
C PHE A 35 -34.52 -9.81 -21.14
N VAL A 36 -35.14 -8.64 -21.30
CA VAL A 36 -34.52 -7.35 -20.99
C VAL A 36 -34.20 -7.23 -19.49
N SER A 37 -35.12 -7.65 -18.62
CA SER A 37 -34.88 -7.65 -17.17
C SER A 37 -33.70 -8.55 -16.80
N LEU A 38 -33.67 -9.78 -17.32
CA LEU A 38 -32.59 -10.73 -17.04
C LEU A 38 -31.24 -10.23 -17.57
N SER A 39 -31.23 -9.67 -18.78
CA SER A 39 -30.03 -9.11 -19.39
C SER A 39 -29.48 -7.93 -18.58
N THR A 40 -30.37 -7.08 -18.06
CA THR A 40 -29.99 -5.91 -17.25
C THR A 40 -29.43 -6.34 -15.90
N GLN A 41 -30.08 -7.29 -15.21
CA GLN A 41 -29.59 -7.85 -13.94
C GLN A 41 -28.23 -8.53 -14.12
N THR A 42 -28.06 -9.32 -15.19
CA THR A 42 -26.78 -9.97 -15.49
C THR A 42 -25.69 -8.93 -15.73
N PHE A 43 -25.98 -7.87 -16.48
CA PHE A 43 -25.01 -6.79 -16.73
C PHE A 43 -24.59 -6.07 -15.44
N VAL A 44 -25.55 -5.73 -14.56
CA VAL A 44 -25.25 -5.09 -13.27
C VAL A 44 -24.37 -6.00 -12.40
N ASN A 45 -24.74 -7.28 -12.26
CA ASN A 45 -23.97 -8.23 -11.46
C ASN A 45 -22.53 -8.38 -11.97
N VAL A 46 -22.33 -8.44 -13.30
CA VAL A 46 -20.99 -8.50 -13.90
C VAL A 46 -20.21 -7.21 -13.64
N SER A 47 -20.85 -6.04 -13.80
CA SER A 47 -20.21 -4.75 -13.56
C SER A 47 -19.75 -4.58 -12.11
N GLU A 48 -20.59 -4.93 -11.14
CA GLU A 48 -20.26 -4.82 -9.72
C GLU A 48 -19.11 -5.77 -9.33
N ARG A 49 -19.10 -6.98 -9.88
CA ARG A 49 -18.02 -7.95 -9.69
C ARG A 49 -16.69 -7.47 -10.28
N ASP A 50 -16.74 -6.89 -11.47
CA ASP A 50 -15.55 -6.34 -12.13
C ASP A 50 -14.96 -5.18 -11.33
N GLU A 51 -15.80 -4.33 -10.74
CA GLU A 51 -15.38 -3.24 -9.84
C GLU A 51 -14.73 -3.76 -8.55
N LEU A 52 -15.35 -4.75 -7.90
CA LEU A 52 -14.79 -5.40 -6.71
C LEU A 52 -13.42 -6.01 -7.00
N LEU A 53 -13.30 -6.76 -8.10
CA LEU A 53 -12.04 -7.36 -8.53
C LEU A 53 -10.97 -6.32 -8.86
N ALA A 54 -11.34 -5.23 -9.52
CA ALA A 54 -10.42 -4.17 -9.88
C ALA A 54 -9.89 -3.44 -8.64
N SER A 55 -10.75 -3.10 -7.69
CA SER A 55 -10.37 -2.44 -6.43
C SER A 55 -9.46 -3.34 -5.58
N ALA A 56 -9.81 -4.63 -5.43
CA ALA A 56 -9.00 -5.60 -4.71
C ALA A 56 -7.61 -5.76 -5.32
N ARG A 57 -7.51 -5.94 -6.65
CA ARG A 57 -6.21 -6.03 -7.36
C ARG A 57 -5.38 -4.78 -7.19
N PHE A 58 -5.97 -3.60 -7.34
CA PHE A 58 -5.26 -2.34 -7.14
C PHE A 58 -4.71 -2.22 -5.72
N ALA A 59 -5.51 -2.56 -4.72
CA ALA A 59 -5.13 -2.50 -3.32
C ALA A 59 -3.96 -3.45 -3.01
N ILE A 60 -4.03 -4.70 -3.48
CA ILE A 60 -2.97 -5.70 -3.31
C ILE A 60 -1.69 -5.28 -4.02
N GLU A 61 -1.75 -4.85 -5.28
CA GLU A 61 -0.57 -4.42 -6.04
C GLU A 61 0.11 -3.21 -5.40
N ARG A 62 -0.69 -2.26 -4.91
CA ARG A 62 -0.16 -1.11 -4.19
C ARG A 62 0.48 -1.51 -2.87
N LEU A 63 -0.18 -2.34 -2.07
CA LEU A 63 0.34 -2.85 -0.81
C LEU A 63 1.66 -3.60 -1.04
N ASN A 64 1.69 -4.50 -2.03
CA ASN A 64 2.88 -5.26 -2.41
C ASN A 64 4.06 -4.35 -2.75
N ARG A 65 3.83 -3.35 -3.62
CA ARG A 65 4.87 -2.40 -4.01
C ARG A 65 5.39 -1.57 -2.83
N GLU A 66 4.51 -1.09 -1.96
CA GLU A 66 4.92 -0.26 -0.83
C GLU A 66 5.63 -1.08 0.25
N VAL A 67 5.11 -2.25 0.63
CA VAL A 67 5.74 -3.17 1.61
C VAL A 67 7.06 -3.74 1.09
N GLY A 68 7.14 -4.07 -0.21
CA GLY A 68 8.39 -4.53 -0.84
C GLY A 68 9.49 -3.47 -0.87
N ASN A 69 9.15 -2.19 -0.68
CA ASN A 69 10.10 -1.09 -0.50
C ASN A 69 10.20 -0.60 0.96
N ALA A 70 9.85 -1.45 1.93
CA ALA A 70 10.07 -1.16 3.34
C ALA A 70 11.57 -1.17 3.71
N VAL A 71 11.92 -0.39 4.72
CA VAL A 71 13.23 -0.46 5.38
C VAL A 71 13.39 -1.87 5.95
N PRO A 72 14.54 -2.53 5.75
CA PRO A 72 14.76 -3.87 6.28
C PRO A 72 14.48 -3.93 7.79
N ASN A 73 13.78 -4.99 8.24
CA ASN A 73 13.35 -5.21 9.64
C ASN A 73 12.42 -4.13 10.23
N SER A 74 11.82 -3.25 9.41
CA SER A 74 10.83 -2.26 9.89
C SER A 74 9.40 -2.78 9.91
N VAL A 75 9.08 -3.89 9.25
CA VAL A 75 7.69 -4.37 9.21
C VAL A 75 7.30 -4.92 10.58
N ARG A 76 6.16 -4.47 11.10
CA ARG A 76 5.54 -4.97 12.33
C ARG A 76 4.03 -5.10 12.13
N ILE A 77 3.41 -6.01 12.89
CA ILE A 77 1.98 -6.29 12.81
C ILE A 77 1.41 -6.22 14.22
N LYS A 78 0.25 -5.58 14.34
CA LYS A 78 -0.56 -5.59 15.56
C LYS A 78 -1.95 -6.13 15.23
N THR A 79 -2.39 -7.11 16.01
CA THR A 79 -3.67 -7.78 15.85
C THR A 79 -4.49 -7.59 17.11
N ASP A 80 -5.77 -7.30 16.94
CA ASP A 80 -6.79 -7.38 17.98
C ASP A 80 -7.95 -8.23 17.43
N SER A 81 -8.07 -9.44 17.97
CA SER A 81 -9.07 -10.40 17.50
C SER A 81 -10.46 -10.10 18.07
N ASP A 82 -10.55 -9.35 19.17
CA ASP A 82 -11.84 -9.00 19.80
C ASP A 82 -12.57 -7.93 18.99
N THR A 83 -11.81 -7.03 18.36
CA THR A 83 -12.34 -5.92 17.54
C THR A 83 -12.25 -6.17 16.04
N ASN A 84 -11.85 -7.37 15.62
CA ASN A 84 -11.72 -7.74 14.21
C ASN A 84 -10.78 -6.79 13.43
N GLN A 85 -9.65 -6.44 14.06
CA GLN A 85 -8.72 -5.44 13.54
C GLN A 85 -7.29 -5.98 13.46
N GLN A 86 -6.63 -5.71 12.34
CA GLN A 86 -5.21 -6.00 12.20
C GLN A 86 -4.52 -4.97 11.34
N CYS A 87 -3.40 -4.46 11.81
CA CYS A 87 -2.62 -3.45 11.11
C CYS A 87 -1.18 -3.90 10.90
N LEU A 88 -0.78 -3.94 9.63
CA LEU A 88 0.60 -4.04 9.20
C LEU A 88 1.17 -2.63 9.06
N GLU A 89 2.31 -2.37 9.69
CA GLU A 89 3.01 -1.08 9.61
C GLU A 89 4.47 -1.28 9.21
N PHE A 90 5.02 -0.34 8.45
CA PHE A 90 6.39 -0.36 7.98
C PHE A 90 6.92 1.05 7.70
N MET A 91 8.25 1.17 7.59
CA MET A 91 8.89 2.43 7.18
C MET A 91 9.23 2.39 5.69
N PRO A 92 8.72 3.30 4.84
CA PRO A 92 9.05 3.32 3.42
C PRO A 92 10.46 3.87 3.17
N VAL A 93 11.25 3.18 2.34
CA VAL A 93 12.58 3.68 1.92
C VAL A 93 12.41 4.85 0.95
N LYS A 94 12.91 6.03 1.32
CA LYS A 94 12.99 7.23 0.48
C LYS A 94 14.25 7.28 -0.37
N ALA A 95 15.35 6.75 0.16
CA ALA A 95 16.61 6.65 -0.55
C ALA A 95 17.49 5.57 0.08
N SER A 96 18.46 5.06 -0.67
CA SER A 96 19.49 4.17 -0.10
C SER A 96 20.86 4.52 -0.66
N THR A 97 21.88 4.40 0.17
CA THR A 97 23.26 4.70 -0.21
C THR A 97 24.24 3.73 0.42
N SER A 98 25.47 3.74 -0.09
CA SER A 98 26.61 3.11 0.55
C SER A 98 27.44 4.16 1.27
N TYR A 99 27.82 3.91 2.52
CA TYR A 99 28.67 4.81 3.29
C TYR A 99 30.14 4.37 3.27
N THR A 100 31.06 5.33 3.37
CA THR A 100 32.49 5.07 3.52
C THR A 100 32.95 5.25 4.96
N SER A 101 32.37 6.21 5.68
CA SER A 101 32.61 6.44 7.11
C SER A 101 31.32 6.84 7.83
N ILE A 102 31.18 6.39 9.07
CA ILE A 102 30.09 6.71 9.99
C ILE A 102 30.66 6.90 11.41
N PRO A 103 30.02 7.71 12.27
CA PRO A 103 30.44 7.87 13.65
C PRO A 103 30.12 6.60 14.43
N VAL A 104 31.15 5.88 14.88
CA VAL A 104 31.04 4.63 15.64
C VAL A 104 31.69 4.78 17.00
N LEU A 105 31.56 3.77 17.87
CA LEU A 105 32.17 3.76 19.19
C LEU A 105 33.66 4.16 19.12
N GLY A 106 34.01 5.23 19.83
CA GLY A 106 35.36 5.83 19.83
C GLY A 106 35.53 7.04 18.90
N SER A 107 34.56 7.34 18.04
CA SER A 107 34.52 8.50 17.15
C SER A 107 33.07 8.98 16.96
N ALA A 108 32.49 9.53 18.04
CA ALA A 108 31.16 10.13 17.98
C ALA A 108 31.17 11.37 17.08
N GLY A 109 30.07 11.62 16.38
CA GLY A 109 29.99 12.72 15.43
C GLY A 109 28.60 12.91 14.84
N LEU A 110 28.43 14.03 14.14
CA LEU A 110 27.16 14.41 13.49
C LEU A 110 27.30 14.46 11.96
N THR A 111 28.24 13.71 11.40
CA THR A 111 28.42 13.62 9.94
C THR A 111 28.74 12.19 9.54
N MET A 112 28.32 11.80 8.34
CA MET A 112 28.72 10.54 7.71
C MET A 112 29.11 10.79 6.26
N GLN A 113 30.05 10.01 5.73
CA GLN A 113 30.43 10.09 4.32
C GLN A 113 29.71 9.01 3.52
N VAL A 114 29.07 9.42 2.42
CA VAL A 114 28.25 8.56 1.57
C VAL A 114 28.58 8.73 0.10
N VAL A 115 28.35 7.67 -0.68
CA VAL A 115 28.39 7.73 -2.14
C VAL A 115 27.18 8.53 -2.64
N PRO A 116 27.31 9.38 -3.68
CA PRO A 116 26.18 10.07 -4.29
C PRO A 116 25.02 9.13 -4.61
N PHE A 117 23.81 9.53 -4.24
CA PHE A 117 22.62 8.68 -4.35
C PHE A 117 21.38 9.47 -4.75
N LYS A 118 20.35 8.75 -5.19
CA LYS A 118 19.10 9.31 -5.67
C LYS A 118 17.95 9.05 -4.70
N GLY A 119 17.00 9.97 -4.67
CA GLY A 119 15.73 9.80 -3.97
C GLY A 119 14.71 8.99 -4.76
N GLU A 120 13.51 8.86 -4.20
CA GLU A 120 12.35 8.19 -4.80
C GLU A 120 11.91 8.83 -6.14
N ASP A 121 12.19 10.11 -6.35
CA ASP A 121 11.87 10.87 -7.56
C ASP A 121 12.87 10.65 -8.71
N GLY A 122 13.93 9.85 -8.48
CA GLY A 122 14.98 9.58 -9.47
C GLY A 122 16.01 10.72 -9.65
N ASN A 123 15.86 11.82 -8.89
CA ASN A 123 16.85 12.89 -8.83
C ASN A 123 17.87 12.62 -7.73
N PHE A 124 19.00 13.32 -7.77
CA PHE A 124 19.97 13.26 -6.67
C PHE A 124 19.32 13.72 -5.37
N PHE A 125 19.62 13.01 -4.27
CA PHE A 125 18.98 13.27 -2.99
C PHE A 125 19.26 14.72 -2.53
N ASN A 126 18.18 15.44 -2.28
CA ASN A 126 18.17 16.84 -1.87
C ASN A 126 17.08 17.03 -0.82
N CYS A 127 17.43 17.55 0.35
CA CYS A 127 16.53 17.65 1.50
C CYS A 127 16.78 18.95 2.28
N PRO A 128 16.41 20.12 1.73
CA PRO A 128 16.67 21.42 2.38
C PRO A 128 15.86 21.60 3.67
N LEU A 129 14.71 20.94 3.80
CA LEU A 129 13.93 20.82 5.04
C LEU A 129 13.77 19.33 5.34
N CYS A 130 14.64 18.78 6.17
CA CYS A 130 14.73 17.33 6.36
C CYS A 130 14.13 16.84 7.68
N PHE A 131 13.13 15.98 7.54
CA PHE A 131 12.51 15.22 8.63
C PHE A 131 12.81 13.72 8.53
N TYR A 132 13.64 13.33 7.55
CA TYR A 132 13.98 11.94 7.31
C TYR A 132 14.96 11.39 8.34
N ALA A 133 14.79 10.12 8.64
CA ALA A 133 15.72 9.31 9.40
C ALA A 133 16.65 8.56 8.44
N ILE A 134 17.83 8.22 8.93
CA ILE A 134 18.74 7.26 8.29
C ILE A 134 19.04 6.14 9.27
N THR A 135 18.96 4.90 8.79
CA THR A 135 19.33 3.72 9.57
C THR A 135 20.45 2.94 8.92
N VAL A 136 21.31 2.36 9.76
CA VAL A 136 22.41 1.48 9.38
C VAL A 136 22.18 0.15 10.09
N TYR A 137 22.16 -0.96 9.34
CA TYR A 137 22.12 -2.32 9.90
C TYR A 137 21.15 -2.56 11.10
N PRO A 138 19.86 -2.15 11.01
CA PRO A 138 18.89 -2.48 12.04
C PRO A 138 18.62 -3.98 12.08
N LEU A 139 18.59 -4.57 13.28
CA LEU A 139 18.28 -5.99 13.48
C LEU A 139 16.87 -6.20 14.02
N ASP A 140 16.29 -5.17 14.62
CA ASP A 140 14.94 -5.20 15.18
C ASP A 140 14.18 -3.91 14.83
N SER A 141 12.84 -4.01 14.77
CA SER A 141 11.97 -2.87 14.48
C SER A 141 12.14 -1.75 15.52
N SER A 142 12.39 -2.06 16.79
CA SER A 142 12.61 -1.07 17.86
C SER A 142 13.82 -0.16 17.61
N GLU A 143 14.80 -0.60 16.81
CA GLU A 143 15.96 0.22 16.43
C GLU A 143 15.64 1.20 15.29
N ILE A 144 14.47 1.07 14.66
CA ILE A 144 14.01 1.86 13.51
C ILE A 144 12.91 2.85 13.93
N TYR A 145 11.96 2.41 14.76
CA TYR A 145 10.85 3.23 15.26
C TYR A 145 11.30 4.17 16.38
N ILE A 146 12.23 5.06 16.03
CA ILE A 146 12.78 6.12 16.89
C ILE A 146 12.31 7.47 16.36
N ASP A 147 11.75 8.30 17.24
CA ASP A 147 11.48 9.70 16.89
C ASP A 147 12.80 10.47 16.83
N VAL A 148 13.20 10.83 15.60
CA VAL A 148 14.45 11.56 15.33
C VAL A 148 14.22 13.06 15.13
N ASN A 149 12.98 13.52 15.29
CA ASN A 149 12.58 14.89 15.01
C ASN A 149 12.19 15.65 16.29
N ASN A 150 11.81 14.94 17.36
CA ASN A 150 11.49 15.51 18.66
C ASN A 150 12.52 15.13 19.74
N SER A 151 12.65 16.00 20.75
CA SER A 151 13.57 15.79 21.87
C SER A 151 13.03 14.79 22.90
N PRO A 152 13.88 13.97 23.53
CA PRO A 152 15.33 13.91 23.34
C PRO A 152 15.74 13.15 22.07
N LEU A 153 16.66 13.73 21.29
CA LEU A 153 17.24 13.07 20.12
C LEU A 153 18.10 11.88 20.54
N PRO A 154 18.15 10.80 19.73
CA PRO A 154 18.99 9.65 20.02
C PRO A 154 20.47 10.06 20.03
N THR A 155 21.21 9.56 21.01
CA THR A 155 22.66 9.78 21.16
C THR A 155 23.46 8.53 20.79
N SER A 156 22.79 7.38 20.69
CA SER A 156 23.39 6.10 20.32
C SER A 156 22.31 5.18 19.72
N GLY A 157 22.68 4.36 18.74
CA GLY A 157 21.75 3.37 18.16
C GLY A 157 22.10 2.98 16.73
N GLN A 158 21.08 2.59 15.97
CA GLN A 158 21.21 2.33 14.52
C GLN A 158 20.50 3.36 13.65
N THR A 159 19.69 4.24 14.25
CA THR A 159 18.85 5.20 13.55
C THR A 159 19.06 6.59 14.13
N VAL A 160 19.21 7.57 13.23
CA VAL A 160 19.41 8.98 13.56
C VAL A 160 18.75 9.85 12.50
N GLY A 161 18.36 11.07 12.86
CA GLY A 161 17.80 12.02 11.90
C GLY A 161 18.86 12.58 10.95
N ILE A 162 18.45 13.06 9.80
CA ILE A 162 19.29 13.80 8.85
C ILE A 162 18.98 15.28 9.00
N ASN A 163 19.99 16.14 9.12
CA ASN A 163 19.77 17.59 9.10
C ASN A 163 19.56 18.10 7.67
N ALA A 164 19.25 19.39 7.48
CA ALA A 164 19.14 19.96 6.14
C ALA A 164 20.37 19.62 5.27
N PHE A 165 20.12 19.08 4.08
CA PHE A 165 21.15 18.68 3.13
C PHE A 165 20.80 19.18 1.74
N THR A 166 21.73 19.89 1.11
CA THR A 166 21.64 20.27 -0.29
C THR A 166 22.60 19.45 -1.13
N THR A 167 22.13 18.97 -2.28
CA THR A 167 22.97 18.19 -3.19
C THR A 167 24.20 19.02 -3.59
N PRO A 168 25.43 18.50 -3.43
CA PRO A 168 26.64 19.16 -3.90
C PRO A 168 26.63 19.36 -5.42
N SER A 169 27.39 20.34 -5.91
CA SER A 169 27.57 20.57 -7.35
C SER A 169 29.07 20.47 -7.69
N PRO A 170 29.49 19.57 -8.61
CA PRO A 170 28.68 18.60 -9.36
C PRO A 170 28.19 17.43 -8.49
N ALA A 171 26.94 17.00 -8.69
CA ALA A 171 26.25 16.04 -7.82
C ALA A 171 26.84 14.63 -7.83
N ASP A 172 27.41 14.19 -8.96
CA ASP A 172 27.97 12.85 -9.10
C ASP A 172 29.47 12.77 -8.76
N THR A 173 30.07 13.88 -8.31
CA THR A 173 31.50 13.94 -8.01
C THR A 173 31.78 13.85 -6.52
N SER A 174 32.78 13.04 -6.16
CA SER A 174 33.28 12.81 -4.80
C SER A 174 32.25 12.26 -3.80
N LEU A 175 32.71 11.96 -2.59
CA LEU A 175 31.86 11.52 -1.49
C LEU A 175 31.08 12.72 -0.94
N TRP A 176 29.82 12.50 -0.59
CA TRP A 176 28.99 13.49 0.09
C TRP A 176 29.16 13.38 1.60
N THR A 177 29.17 14.53 2.28
CA THR A 177 29.12 14.61 3.74
C THR A 177 27.69 14.87 4.16
N LEU A 178 27.00 13.84 4.65
CA LEU A 178 25.62 13.93 5.11
C LEU A 178 25.57 14.38 6.58
N PRO A 179 24.92 15.50 6.91
CA PRO A 179 24.80 15.96 8.29
C PRO A 179 23.72 15.18 9.03
N LEU A 180 24.03 14.73 10.24
CA LEU A 180 23.13 14.01 11.13
C LEU A 180 22.53 14.98 12.15
N LYS A 181 21.30 14.71 12.60
CA LYS A 181 20.68 15.41 13.73
C LYS A 181 21.32 14.94 15.03
N GLY A 182 21.49 15.87 15.96
CA GLY A 182 21.97 15.60 17.30
C GLY A 182 22.38 16.89 17.99
N ASN A 183 22.77 16.75 19.25
CA ASN A 183 23.33 17.85 20.04
C ASN A 183 24.86 17.73 20.06
N ASP A 184 25.54 18.82 20.39
CA ASP A 184 26.98 18.79 20.66
C ASP A 184 27.28 19.64 21.90
N PRO A 185 27.54 19.03 23.08
CA PRO A 185 27.43 17.60 23.43
C PRO A 185 26.00 17.17 23.85
N PRO A 186 25.64 15.86 23.78
CA PRO A 186 26.44 14.73 23.32
C PRO A 186 26.24 14.40 21.83
N LEU A 187 27.35 14.10 21.16
CA LEU A 187 27.38 13.63 19.77
C LEU A 187 26.75 12.23 19.61
N PHE A 188 26.32 11.89 18.40
CA PHE A 188 25.73 10.57 18.08
C PHE A 188 26.79 9.50 17.82
N THR A 189 26.44 8.23 18.05
CA THR A 189 27.26 7.05 17.71
C THR A 189 26.41 5.87 17.23
N PHE A 190 26.79 5.31 16.09
CA PHE A 190 26.30 4.02 15.65
C PHE A 190 26.91 2.90 16.49
N THR A 191 26.08 2.02 17.06
CA THR A 191 26.58 0.90 17.88
C THR A 191 27.12 -0.26 17.05
N ARG A 192 26.85 -0.27 15.73
CA ARG A 192 27.24 -1.33 14.79
C ARG A 192 27.45 -0.77 13.39
N THR A 193 28.09 -1.56 12.55
CA THR A 193 28.35 -1.25 11.14
C THR A 193 27.69 -2.30 10.25
N SER A 194 27.15 -1.88 9.10
CA SER A 194 26.66 -2.79 8.05
C SER A 194 27.84 -3.52 7.39
N PRO A 195 27.80 -4.86 7.26
CA PRO A 195 28.80 -5.62 6.49
C PRO A 195 28.91 -5.14 5.04
N THR A 196 27.79 -4.78 4.42
CA THR A 196 27.72 -4.24 3.06
C THR A 196 27.85 -2.71 2.99
N ARG A 197 28.10 -2.05 4.12
CA ARG A 197 28.17 -0.59 4.25
C ARG A 197 26.96 0.16 3.67
N ARG A 198 25.75 -0.39 3.84
CA ARG A 198 24.50 0.22 3.34
C ARG A 198 23.81 1.04 4.42
N ALA A 199 23.20 2.15 4.01
CA ALA A 199 22.32 2.96 4.82
C ALA A 199 21.01 3.22 4.07
N TYR A 200 19.91 3.31 4.81
CA TYR A 200 18.56 3.53 4.27
C TYR A 200 17.99 4.80 4.86
N VAL A 201 17.58 5.72 3.98
CA VAL A 201 16.86 6.95 4.34
C VAL A 201 15.37 6.65 4.25
N PHE A 202 14.61 7.04 5.27
CA PHE A 202 13.18 6.80 5.35
C PHE A 202 12.46 7.92 6.07
N ASP A 203 11.14 7.90 5.95
CA ASP A 203 10.21 8.91 6.46
C ASP A 203 9.24 8.26 7.46
N ASP A 204 8.18 8.98 7.82
CA ASP A 204 7.08 8.49 8.63
C ASP A 204 6.52 7.14 8.19
N PRO A 205 6.02 6.33 9.15
CA PRO A 205 5.46 5.02 8.87
C PRO A 205 4.21 5.08 7.99
N VAL A 206 4.01 4.00 7.25
CA VAL A 206 2.78 3.71 6.52
C VAL A 206 2.16 2.46 7.13
N ALA A 207 0.86 2.49 7.33
CA ALA A 207 0.11 1.34 7.84
C ALA A 207 -1.02 0.94 6.90
N TYR A 208 -1.23 -0.36 6.76
CA TYR A 208 -2.40 -0.97 6.15
C TYR A 208 -3.16 -1.74 7.22
N CYS A 209 -4.41 -1.38 7.43
CA CYS A 209 -5.27 -1.96 8.45
C CYS A 209 -6.48 -2.62 7.81
N VAL A 210 -6.77 -3.85 8.22
CA VAL A 210 -8.10 -4.42 8.07
C VAL A 210 -8.92 -3.99 9.27
N ASP A 211 -9.99 -3.26 9.01
CA ASP A 211 -10.92 -2.74 10.02
C ASP A 211 -12.34 -2.68 9.45
N ASN A 212 -13.29 -3.35 10.11
CA ASN A 212 -14.70 -3.41 9.71
C ASN A 212 -14.87 -3.74 8.22
N ASN A 213 -14.34 -4.91 7.80
CA ASN A 213 -14.42 -5.45 6.42
C ASN A 213 -13.79 -4.55 5.34
N ARG A 214 -12.93 -3.61 5.74
CA ARG A 214 -12.26 -2.69 4.81
C ARG A 214 -10.76 -2.72 5.02
N LEU A 215 -10.02 -2.57 3.92
CA LEU A 215 -8.60 -2.29 3.94
C LEU A 215 -8.40 -0.79 3.87
N LEU A 216 -7.76 -0.25 4.90
CA LEU A 216 -7.52 1.18 5.09
C LEU A 216 -6.02 1.45 5.12
N ARG A 217 -5.58 2.47 4.39
CA ARG A 217 -4.18 2.93 4.36
C ARG A 217 -4.01 4.22 5.16
N TYR A 218 -3.06 4.23 6.08
CA TYR A 218 -2.71 5.38 6.93
C TYR A 218 -1.31 5.90 6.59
N LYS A 219 -1.08 7.21 6.81
CA LYS A 219 0.21 7.87 6.66
C LYS A 219 0.27 9.10 7.57
N GLY A 220 1.48 9.54 7.92
CA GLY A 220 1.68 10.81 8.63
C GLY A 220 1.19 10.80 10.08
N HIS A 221 1.09 9.61 10.69
CA HIS A 221 0.75 9.44 12.09
C HIS A 221 1.96 9.50 13.03
N GLY A 222 3.13 9.85 12.49
CA GLY A 222 4.39 9.95 13.20
C GLY A 222 4.96 8.59 13.65
N VAL A 223 6.17 8.63 14.15
CA VAL A 223 6.88 7.45 14.63
C VAL A 223 6.53 7.19 16.11
N SER A 224 6.17 5.94 16.43
CA SER A 224 5.98 5.49 17.81
C SER A 224 6.69 4.15 18.03
N GLN A 225 7.38 4.01 19.17
CA GLN A 225 8.01 2.73 19.54
C GLN A 225 6.98 1.62 19.69
N ASN A 226 5.83 1.92 20.29
CA ASN A 226 4.71 1.00 20.42
C ASN A 226 3.72 1.25 19.29
N GLN A 227 3.49 0.24 18.44
CA GLN A 227 2.51 0.34 17.37
C GLN A 227 1.11 0.59 17.98
N SER A 228 0.40 1.61 17.50
CA SER A 228 -1.04 1.73 17.76
C SER A 228 -1.76 0.59 17.03
N LEU A 229 -2.94 0.17 17.51
CA LEU A 229 -3.75 -0.75 16.71
C LEU A 229 -4.19 -0.01 15.45
N VAL A 230 -5.06 0.99 15.60
CA VAL A 230 -5.42 1.89 14.50
C VAL A 230 -4.63 3.21 14.63
N PRO A 231 -3.97 3.69 13.56
CA PRO A 231 -3.29 4.98 13.59
C PRO A 231 -4.27 6.16 13.74
N PRO A 232 -3.95 7.19 14.54
CA PRO A 232 -4.85 8.32 14.84
C PRO A 232 -4.86 9.40 13.73
N THR A 233 -4.85 9.00 12.47
CA THR A 233 -4.85 9.90 11.30
C THR A 233 -5.93 9.51 10.30
N PRO A 234 -6.34 10.43 9.41
CA PRO A 234 -7.25 10.09 8.32
C PRO A 234 -6.70 8.92 7.49
N SER A 235 -7.58 7.96 7.19
CA SER A 235 -7.28 6.83 6.32
C SER A 235 -7.74 7.07 4.89
N VAL A 236 -7.19 6.27 3.98
CA VAL A 236 -7.67 6.13 2.61
C VAL A 236 -8.22 4.73 2.43
N LEU A 237 -9.46 4.61 1.96
CA LEU A 237 -10.06 3.32 1.61
C LEU A 237 -9.31 2.71 0.43
N MET A 238 -8.81 1.50 0.61
CA MET A 238 -8.10 0.74 -0.42
C MET A 238 -8.98 -0.33 -1.04
N ALA A 239 -9.71 -1.06 -0.21
CA ALA A 239 -10.66 -2.08 -0.62
C ALA A 239 -11.73 -2.30 0.47
N GLU A 240 -12.84 -2.91 0.10
CA GLU A 240 -13.98 -3.22 0.95
C GLU A 240 -14.46 -4.66 0.71
N ASN A 241 -15.43 -5.12 1.50
CA ASN A 241 -15.98 -6.48 1.46
C ASN A 241 -14.94 -7.57 1.82
N ILE A 242 -14.03 -7.26 2.74
CA ILE A 242 -13.08 -8.23 3.28
C ILE A 242 -13.77 -9.06 4.36
N VAL A 243 -13.62 -10.38 4.35
CA VAL A 243 -14.17 -11.27 5.38
C VAL A 243 -13.59 -10.95 6.75
N ASP A 244 -14.35 -11.22 7.81
CA ASP A 244 -13.89 -11.06 9.18
C ASP A 244 -12.61 -11.87 9.46
N ILE A 245 -11.74 -11.29 10.26
CA ILE A 245 -10.48 -11.86 10.71
C ILE A 245 -10.76 -13.09 11.57
N ASP A 246 -10.26 -14.23 11.11
CA ASP A 246 -10.16 -15.45 11.90
C ASP A 246 -8.74 -15.54 12.49
N ALA A 247 -8.63 -15.92 13.77
CA ALA A 247 -7.34 -16.19 14.41
C ALA A 247 -6.57 -17.33 13.71
N GLY A 248 -7.27 -18.25 13.04
CA GLY A 248 -6.68 -19.29 12.20
C GLY A 248 -6.22 -18.80 10.82
N ASP A 249 -6.69 -17.63 10.37
CA ASP A 249 -6.47 -17.10 9.02
C ASP A 249 -6.33 -15.57 9.02
N LEU A 250 -5.19 -15.10 9.53
CA LEU A 250 -4.92 -13.67 9.68
C LEU A 250 -4.62 -12.99 8.33
N PRO A 251 -5.15 -11.77 8.08
CA PRO A 251 -4.87 -10.98 6.88
C PRO A 251 -3.38 -10.78 6.58
N PHE A 252 -2.60 -10.57 7.64
CA PHE A 252 -1.17 -10.34 7.59
C PHE A 252 -0.45 -11.28 8.55
N THR A 253 0.58 -11.96 8.05
CA THR A 253 1.51 -12.69 8.90
C THR A 253 2.95 -12.34 8.54
N LEU A 254 3.77 -12.07 9.55
CA LEU A 254 5.18 -11.75 9.38
C LEU A 254 6.00 -12.98 9.74
N GLN A 255 6.73 -13.49 8.74
CA GLN A 255 7.72 -14.53 8.96
C GLN A 255 9.09 -13.88 9.11
N ALA A 256 9.66 -14.01 10.31
CA ALA A 256 10.98 -13.49 10.63
C ALA A 256 12.07 -14.01 9.67
N PRO A 257 13.12 -13.22 9.42
CA PRO A 257 14.24 -13.64 8.58
C PRO A 257 15.01 -14.78 9.24
N THR A 258 15.53 -15.70 8.43
CA THR A 258 16.46 -16.75 8.88
C THR A 258 17.87 -16.47 8.36
N LEU A 259 18.83 -17.34 8.67
CA LEU A 259 20.18 -17.25 8.08
C LEU A 259 20.18 -17.43 6.56
N GLN A 260 19.16 -18.09 6.00
CA GLN A 260 19.10 -18.46 4.58
C GLN A 260 17.95 -17.80 3.81
N ARG A 261 17.00 -17.14 4.49
CA ARG A 261 15.82 -16.52 3.87
C ARG A 261 15.59 -15.13 4.43
N ASN A 262 15.26 -14.18 3.55
CA ASN A 262 14.79 -12.86 3.95
C ASN A 262 13.46 -12.96 4.72
N ALA A 263 13.14 -11.88 5.45
CA ALA A 263 11.83 -11.74 6.05
C ALA A 263 10.76 -11.73 4.95
N LEU A 264 9.62 -12.34 5.24
CA LEU A 264 8.49 -12.46 4.33
C LEU A 264 7.23 -11.97 5.03
N VAL A 265 6.44 -11.16 4.34
CA VAL A 265 5.08 -10.84 4.75
C VAL A 265 4.14 -11.68 3.90
N GLN A 266 3.36 -12.55 4.53
CA GLN A 266 2.21 -13.16 3.85
C GLN A 266 1.03 -12.21 3.99
N VAL A 267 0.40 -11.91 2.86
CA VAL A 267 -0.84 -11.14 2.78
C VAL A 267 -1.91 -12.06 2.23
N LYS A 268 -2.91 -12.37 3.05
CA LYS A 268 -4.04 -13.20 2.66
C LYS A 268 -5.35 -12.47 2.91
N LEU A 269 -5.94 -11.90 1.86
CA LEU A 269 -7.21 -11.18 1.95
C LEU A 269 -8.30 -11.99 1.23
N THR A 270 -9.36 -12.33 1.95
CA THR A 270 -10.56 -12.93 1.38
C THR A 270 -11.62 -11.87 1.22
N PHE A 271 -12.11 -11.69 0.00
CA PHE A 271 -13.21 -10.80 -0.33
C PHE A 271 -14.48 -11.63 -0.52
N GLU A 272 -15.60 -11.18 0.02
CA GLU A 272 -16.89 -11.89 -0.07
C GLU A 272 -18.01 -10.95 -0.49
N ARG A 273 -18.79 -11.36 -1.49
CA ARG A 273 -20.00 -10.67 -1.93
C ARG A 273 -20.96 -11.68 -2.55
N ASP A 274 -22.24 -11.63 -2.14
CA ASP A 274 -23.31 -12.50 -2.66
C ASP A 274 -22.95 -14.00 -2.69
N ASP A 275 -22.35 -14.50 -1.61
CA ASP A 275 -21.81 -15.87 -1.45
C ASP A 275 -20.65 -16.25 -2.40
N GLU A 276 -20.13 -15.31 -3.20
CA GLU A 276 -18.89 -15.48 -3.97
C GLU A 276 -17.68 -15.01 -3.12
N GLN A 277 -16.70 -15.89 -2.97
CA GLN A 277 -15.45 -15.60 -2.28
C GLN A 277 -14.27 -15.54 -3.24
N ILE A 278 -13.43 -14.52 -3.07
CA ILE A 278 -12.21 -14.31 -3.84
C ILE A 278 -11.05 -14.17 -2.86
N VAL A 279 -10.15 -15.14 -2.88
CA VAL A 279 -8.97 -15.18 -2.00
C VAL A 279 -7.76 -14.66 -2.75
N PHE A 280 -7.11 -13.64 -2.19
CA PHE A 280 -5.79 -13.18 -2.61
C PHE A 280 -4.77 -13.63 -1.58
N ASP A 281 -3.84 -14.48 -1.99
CA ASP A 281 -2.78 -15.00 -1.13
C ASP A 281 -1.42 -14.70 -1.77
N HIS A 282 -0.65 -13.79 -1.17
CA HIS A 282 0.60 -13.30 -1.73
C HIS A 282 1.73 -13.19 -0.70
N ALA A 283 2.90 -13.63 -1.12
CA ALA A 283 4.13 -13.62 -0.33
C ALA A 283 5.02 -12.44 -0.77
N ILE A 284 5.18 -11.43 0.08
CA ILE A 284 6.01 -10.25 -0.18
C ILE A 284 7.38 -10.45 0.43
N HIS A 285 8.42 -10.53 -0.42
CA HIS A 285 9.80 -10.65 0.03
C HIS A 285 10.38 -9.28 0.41
N LEU A 286 10.87 -9.17 1.64
CA LEU A 286 11.53 -7.96 2.12
C LEU A 286 13.02 -7.96 1.77
N LYS A 287 13.58 -6.76 1.60
CA LYS A 287 15.02 -6.58 1.40
C LYS A 287 15.77 -6.90 2.70
N ASN A 288 16.95 -7.52 2.57
CA ASN A 288 17.81 -7.84 3.72
C ASN A 288 18.84 -6.73 3.97
N VAL A 289 19.39 -6.75 5.17
CA VAL A 289 20.44 -5.83 5.65
C VAL A 289 21.85 -6.42 5.58
N ARG A 290 21.97 -7.73 5.30
CA ARG A 290 23.24 -8.45 5.13
C ARG A 290 23.71 -8.50 3.69
#